data_AF-A0AA35VH09-F1
#
_entry.id   AF-A0AA35VH09-F1
#
_cell.length_a   1.000
_cell.length_b   1.000
_cell.length_c   1.000
_cell.angle_alpha   90.00
_cell.angle_beta   90.00
_cell.angle_gamma   90.00
#
_symmetry.space_group_name_H-M   'P 1'
#
loop_
_entity.id
_entity.type
_entity.pdbx_description
1 polymer ?
#
loop_
_entity_poly.entity_id
_entity_poly.type
_entity_poly.pdbx_seq_one_letter_code
_entity_poly.pdbx_strand_id
1 'polypeptide(L)'
;MAPSLVRLYEQMPEPKYVIAMGACTITGRMFSTDSYSIVRGVDKLIPVGVYLPGCPPKPEAIIDAITKLRKKISREIYPDRTMSQIPLSTDIYLRDSS
;
A
#
# COMPACT_ATOMS: atom_id res chain seq x y z
N MET A 1 14.28 -1.00 -12.50
CA MET A 1 13.07 -1.43 -11.76
C MET A 1 12.54 -0.34 -10.83
N ALA A 2 13.39 0.33 -10.05
CA ALA A 2 12.98 1.40 -9.14
C ALA A 2 11.98 2.44 -9.72
N PRO A 3 12.22 3.07 -10.89
CA PRO A 3 11.27 4.06 -11.43
C PRO A 3 9.94 3.44 -11.87
N SER A 4 9.97 2.21 -12.38
CA SER A 4 8.77 1.48 -12.78
C SER A 4 7.87 1.16 -11.58
N LEU A 5 8.47 0.85 -10.43
CA LEU A 5 7.75 0.57 -9.19
C LEU A 5 7.05 1.82 -8.63
N VAL A 6 7.72 2.98 -8.67
CA VAL A 6 7.11 4.26 -8.29
C VAL A 6 5.92 4.59 -9.21
N ARG A 7 6.09 4.42 -10.52
CA ARG A 7 5.00 4.64 -11.49
C ARG A 7 3.79 3.74 -11.22
N LEU A 8 4.00 2.46 -10.89
CA LEU A 8 2.91 1.56 -10.52
C LEU A 8 2.18 2.04 -9.26
N TYR A 9 2.94 2.50 -8.26
CA TYR A 9 2.36 3.03 -7.03
C TYR A 9 1.54 4.31 -7.26
N GLU A 10 1.97 5.17 -8.18
CA GLU A 10 1.23 6.38 -8.58
C GLU A 10 -0.06 6.08 -9.34
N GLN A 11 -0.08 5.00 -10.12
CA GLN A 11 -1.25 4.58 -10.90
C GLN A 11 -2.36 3.93 -10.05
N MET A 12 -2.11 3.59 -8.79
CA MET A 12 -3.10 2.99 -7.89
C MET A 12 -3.99 4.07 -7.23
N PRO A 13 -5.33 3.88 -7.18
CA PRO A 13 -6.24 4.81 -6.53
C PRO A 13 -6.07 4.82 -5.00
N GLU A 14 -6.42 5.93 -4.35
CA GLU A 14 -6.54 5.98 -2.90
C GLU A 14 -7.82 5.25 -2.43
N PRO A 15 -7.78 4.50 -1.32
CA PRO A 15 -6.66 4.27 -0.39
C PRO A 15 -5.72 3.12 -0.81
N LYS A 16 -4.40 3.34 -0.70
CA LYS A 16 -3.38 2.35 -1.06
C LYS A 16 -2.48 1.98 0.12
N TYR A 17 -2.16 0.70 0.20
CA TYR A 17 -1.33 0.12 1.26
C TYR A 17 -0.23 -0.75 0.67
N VAL A 18 0.98 -0.60 1.20
CA VAL A 18 2.17 -1.32 0.74
C VAL A 18 2.69 -2.22 1.86
N ILE A 19 2.97 -3.48 1.52
CA ILE A 19 3.64 -4.44 2.40
C ILE A 19 5.04 -4.70 1.84
N ALA A 20 6.08 -4.47 2.63
CA ALA A 20 7.44 -4.88 2.28
C ALA A 20 7.66 -6.34 2.68
N MET A 21 7.79 -7.22 1.70
CA MET A 21 7.94 -8.65 1.89
C MET A 21 9.38 -9.12 1.65
N GLY A 22 10.01 -9.59 2.72
CA GLY A 22 11.32 -10.22 2.70
C GLY A 22 12.47 -9.26 2.97
N ALA A 23 13.61 -9.81 3.37
CA ALA A 23 14.76 -9.04 3.82
C ALA A 23 15.36 -8.15 2.71
N CYS A 24 15.22 -8.56 1.45
CA CYS A 24 15.70 -7.80 0.29
C CYS A 24 14.92 -6.49 0.11
N THR A 25 13.60 -6.47 0.32
CA THR A 25 12.80 -5.24 0.16
C THR A 25 12.96 -4.28 1.33
N ILE A 26 13.27 -4.76 2.53
CA ILE A 26 13.39 -3.93 3.73
C ILE A 26 14.76 -3.23 3.76
N THR A 27 15.85 -3.98 3.62
CA THR A 27 17.22 -3.43 3.73
C THR A 27 18.15 -3.83 2.59
N GLY A 28 17.72 -4.70 1.67
CA GLY A 28 18.58 -5.31 0.66
C GLY A 28 19.39 -6.52 1.16
N ARG A 29 19.47 -6.73 2.48
CA ARG A 29 20.22 -7.77 3.22
C ARG A 29 21.38 -8.42 2.46
N MET A 30 21.17 -9.58 1.84
CA MET A 30 22.20 -10.38 1.15
C MET A 30 22.98 -9.56 0.10
N PHE A 31 22.31 -8.60 -0.51
CA PHE A 31 22.86 -7.78 -1.58
C PHE A 31 23.35 -6.41 -1.08
N SER A 32 23.19 -6.12 0.22
CA SER A 32 23.47 -4.79 0.77
C SER A 32 24.94 -4.37 0.68
N THR A 33 25.88 -5.30 0.79
CA THR A 33 27.33 -5.05 0.79
C THR A 33 27.93 -5.02 -0.61
N ASP A 34 27.60 -5.99 -1.45
CA ASP A 34 28.39 -6.30 -2.64
C ASP A 34 27.71 -5.95 -3.98
N SER A 35 26.51 -5.35 -3.95
CA SER A 35 25.79 -5.00 -5.18
C SER A 35 25.60 -3.50 -5.36
N TYR A 36 25.99 -3.00 -6.54
CA TYR A 36 25.91 -1.60 -6.95
C TYR A 36 24.55 -1.22 -7.56
N SER A 37 23.79 -2.22 -8.01
CA SER A 37 22.56 -2.04 -8.80
C SER A 37 21.27 -2.13 -7.98
N ILE A 38 21.36 -2.33 -6.67
CA ILE A 38 20.18 -2.46 -5.80
C ILE A 38 19.81 -1.16 -5.12
N VAL A 39 18.53 -1.00 -4.82
CA VAL A 39 18.06 0.01 -3.87
C VAL A 39 18.04 -0.63 -2.49
N ARG A 40 18.81 -0.07 -1.56
CA ARG A 40 18.84 -0.50 -0.15
C ARG A 40 17.57 -0.02 0.55
N GLY A 41 16.53 -0.85 0.47
CA GLY A 41 15.22 -0.64 1.07
C GLY A 41 14.22 0.05 0.15
N VAL A 42 12.99 -0.47 0.09
CA VAL A 42 11.89 0.08 -0.71
C VAL A 42 11.30 1.34 -0.07
N ASP A 43 11.56 1.57 1.21
CA ASP A 43 11.09 2.71 2.00
C ASP A 43 11.60 4.06 1.47
N LYS A 44 12.70 4.03 0.70
CA LYS A 44 13.24 5.21 0.02
C LYS A 44 12.43 5.63 -1.21
N LEU A 45 11.62 4.72 -1.75
CA LEU A 45 10.85 4.93 -2.98
C LEU A 45 9.37 5.16 -2.68
N ILE A 46 8.78 4.33 -1.82
CA ILE A 46 7.34 4.35 -1.52
C ILE A 46 7.09 4.13 -0.03
N PRO A 47 6.01 4.70 0.54
CA PRO A 47 5.71 4.53 1.95
C PRO A 47 5.23 3.11 2.23
N VAL A 48 5.93 2.42 3.13
CA VAL A 48 5.58 1.05 3.54
C VAL A 48 4.73 1.06 4.80
N GLY A 49 3.61 0.34 4.75
CA GLY A 49 2.66 0.24 5.86
C GLY A 49 2.97 -0.89 6.85
N VAL A 50 3.47 -2.03 6.36
CA VAL A 50 3.78 -3.23 7.15
C VAL A 50 5.06 -3.88 6.61
N TYR A 51 5.93 -4.31 7.52
CA TYR A 51 7.17 -5.02 7.21
C TYR A 51 7.06 -6.50 7.56
N LEU A 52 7.41 -7.37 6.61
CA LEU A 52 7.44 -8.82 6.78
C LEU A 52 8.88 -9.34 6.58
N PRO A 53 9.63 -9.64 7.66
CA PRO A 53 10.97 -10.19 7.53
C PRO A 53 10.94 -11.66 7.06
N GLY A 54 11.91 -12.05 6.23
CA GLY A 54 12.08 -13.43 5.75
C GLY A 54 12.94 -13.53 4.48
N CYS A 55 13.49 -14.71 4.17
CA CYS A 55 14.31 -14.90 2.96
C CYS A 55 14.32 -16.38 2.51
N PRO A 56 13.22 -16.91 1.91
CA PRO A 56 11.91 -16.28 1.77
C PRO A 56 11.08 -16.36 3.08
N PRO A 57 10.12 -15.46 3.31
CA PRO A 57 9.21 -15.57 4.46
C PRO A 57 8.33 -16.81 4.34
N LYS A 58 8.00 -17.43 5.48
CA LYS A 58 7.09 -18.58 5.52
C LYS A 58 5.66 -18.19 5.11
N PRO A 59 4.88 -19.08 4.48
CA PRO A 59 3.51 -18.79 4.08
C PRO A 59 2.62 -18.28 5.22
N GLU A 60 2.78 -18.84 6.42
CA GLU A 60 2.01 -18.44 7.61
C GLU A 60 2.30 -17.00 8.01
N ALA A 61 3.55 -16.55 7.84
CA ALA A 61 3.96 -15.18 8.14
C ALA A 61 3.38 -14.16 7.15
N ILE A 62 3.11 -14.57 5.91
CA ILE A 62 2.40 -13.75 4.91
C ILE A 62 0.95 -13.54 5.34
N ILE A 63 0.28 -14.61 5.77
CA ILE A 63 -1.11 -14.56 6.24
C ILE A 63 -1.21 -13.67 7.50
N ASP A 64 -0.25 -13.77 8.42
CA ASP A 64 -0.18 -12.89 9.59
C ASP A 64 0.05 -11.42 9.20
N ALA A 65 0.92 -11.15 8.22
CA ALA A 65 1.14 -9.78 7.73
C ALA A 65 -0.13 -9.18 7.10
N ILE A 66 -0.87 -9.95 6.32
CA ILE A 66 -2.17 -9.52 5.76
C ILE A 66 -3.18 -9.27 6.88
N THR A 67 -3.22 -10.14 7.89
CA THR A 67 -4.11 -9.99 9.05
C THR A 67 -3.78 -8.73 9.85
N LYS A 68 -2.49 -8.44 10.05
CA LYS A 68 -2.01 -7.19 10.67
C LYS A 68 -2.41 -5.97 9.85
N LEU A 69 -2.27 -6.03 8.53
CA LEU A 69 -2.70 -4.94 7.66
C LEU A 69 -4.21 -4.70 7.78
N ARG A 70 -5.04 -5.75 7.72
CA ARG A 70 -6.49 -5.64 7.92
C ARG A 70 -6.86 -4.97 9.24
N LYS A 71 -6.19 -5.35 10.33
CA LYS A 71 -6.38 -4.72 11.66
C LYS A 71 -5.96 -3.24 11.70
N LYS A 72 -4.98 -2.85 10.89
CA LYS A 72 -4.54 -1.45 10.75
C LYS A 72 -5.61 -0.64 9.99
N ILE A 73 -6.09 -1.18 8.87
CA ILE A 73 -7.15 -0.56 8.06
C ILE A 73 -8.44 -0.40 8.89
N SER A 74 -8.83 -1.41 9.67
CA SER A 74 -10.05 -1.34 10.49
C SER A 74 -9.98 -0.30 11.63
N ARG A 75 -8.77 0.12 12.01
CA ARG A 75 -8.56 1.16 13.05
C ARG A 75 -8.45 2.56 12.45
N GLU A 76 -8.16 2.66 11.16
CA GLU A 76 -8.16 3.94 10.46
C GLU A 76 -9.62 4.38 10.28
N ILE A 77 -9.99 5.46 10.95
CA ILE A 77 -11.28 6.12 10.79
C ILE A 77 -11.27 6.78 9.42
N TYR A 78 -11.94 6.18 8.45
CA TYR A 78 -12.24 6.86 7.20
C TYR A 78 -13.35 7.88 7.47
N PRO A 79 -13.13 9.19 7.29
CA PRO A 79 -14.27 10.04 6.98
C PRO A 79 -14.89 9.47 5.71
N ASP A 80 -16.14 9.04 5.82
CA ASP A 80 -16.92 8.40 4.77
C ASP A 80 -16.83 9.25 3.48
N ARG A 81 -16.20 8.68 2.44
CA ARG A 81 -15.98 9.34 1.14
C ARG A 81 -17.10 9.07 0.14
N THR A 82 -18.27 8.60 0.58
CA THR A 82 -19.50 8.63 -0.22
C THR A 82 -19.92 10.05 -0.68
N MET A 83 -19.12 11.09 -0.42
CA MET A 83 -19.29 12.45 -0.94
C MET A 83 -18.30 12.87 -2.04
N SER A 84 -17.23 12.12 -2.37
CA SER A 84 -16.21 12.60 -3.34
C SER A 84 -16.32 11.99 -4.74
N GLN A 85 -17.30 11.13 -5.01
CA GLN A 85 -17.54 10.54 -6.35
C GLN A 85 -18.94 10.78 -6.92
N ILE A 86 -19.80 11.55 -6.25
CA ILE A 86 -21.02 12.06 -6.91
C ILE A 86 -20.57 13.33 -7.65
N PRO A 87 -20.58 13.36 -9.00
CA PRO A 87 -20.42 14.62 -9.70
C PRO A 87 -21.51 15.57 -9.20
N LEU A 88 -21.12 16.76 -8.75
CA LEU A 88 -22.04 17.89 -8.60
C LEU A 88 -22.59 18.24 -9.99
N SER A 89 -23.60 17.49 -10.42
CA SER A 89 -24.52 17.88 -11.48
C SER A 89 -25.90 17.43 -11.02
N THR A 90 -26.59 18.36 -10.37
CA THR A 90 -28.04 18.61 -10.46
C THR A 90 -28.95 17.41 -10.75
N ASP A 91 -29.85 17.13 -9.79
CA ASP A 91 -31.22 16.57 -9.97
C ASP A 91 -31.56 15.35 -9.10
N ILE A 92 -31.49 15.46 -7.77
CA ILE A 92 -32.24 14.56 -6.87
C ILE A 92 -33.18 15.30 -5.91
N TYR A 93 -33.03 16.62 -5.71
CA TYR A 93 -33.95 17.43 -4.88
C TYR A 93 -35.21 17.96 -5.60
N LEU A 94 -35.64 17.36 -6.72
CA LEU A 94 -36.86 17.74 -7.44
C LEU A 94 -37.79 16.55 -7.78
N ARG A 95 -37.71 15.43 -7.04
CA ARG A 95 -38.68 14.33 -7.16
C ARG A 95 -39.50 14.01 -5.90
N ASP A 96 -39.36 14.80 -4.84
CA ASP A 96 -40.26 14.78 -3.67
C ASP A 96 -41.17 16.01 -3.65
N SER A 97 -41.82 16.30 -4.78
CA SER A 97 -42.92 17.26 -4.88
C SER A 97 -44.16 16.60 -5.50
N SER A 98 -44.84 15.72 -4.75
CA SER A 98 -46.26 15.35 -4.95
C SER A 98 -46.81 14.64 -3.71
#